data_AF-A0A1H4DLD4-F1
#
_entry.id   AF-A0A1H4DLD4-F1
#
_cell.length_a   1.000
_cell.length_b   1.000
_cell.length_c   1.000
_cell.angle_alpha   90.00
_cell.angle_beta   90.00
_cell.angle_gamma   90.00
#
_symmetry.space_group_name_H-M   'P 1'
#
loop_
_entity.id
_entity.type
_entity.pdbx_description
1 polymer ?
#
loop_
_entity_poly.entity_id
_entity_poly.type
_entity_poly.pdbx_seq_one_letter_code
_entity_poly.pdbx_strand_id
1 'polypeptide(L)'
;MNEELRFELKSILFDENYIPSDSTRITTNFANLARGKSRQQNLRNTLRMINNRFNELAHWDNATGDRYSVELEIISVEMSMASSISNASFPLIEVLKTSILDKKTGKRIDGIVGNNFSSYVRDYDFSILLPGYNADRAQFGVPEGFGELHGKLFKQFVSSVTYKAHLGKPPVICISVSTSKRYQRNGNQHPVLGVEYQQSELSATDRYFGACPNFCV
;
A
#
# COMPACT_ATOMS: atom_id res chain seq x y z
N MET A 1 -26.80 -16.31 7.26
CA MET A 1 -26.07 -16.99 6.18
C MET A 1 -25.03 -16.01 5.68
N ASN A 2 -23.75 -16.18 6.03
CA ASN A 2 -22.70 -15.28 5.54
C ASN A 2 -22.38 -15.68 4.11
N GLU A 3 -22.61 -14.77 3.17
CA GLU A 3 -22.19 -14.99 1.80
C GLU A 3 -20.66 -14.89 1.73
N GLU A 4 -20.05 -15.84 1.04
CA GLU A 4 -18.60 -15.94 0.97
C GLU A 4 -18.05 -14.97 -0.08
N LEU A 5 -17.20 -14.03 0.36
CA LEU A 5 -16.48 -13.14 -0.54
C LEU A 5 -15.38 -13.93 -1.26
N ARG A 6 -15.30 -13.75 -2.58
CA ARG A 6 -14.21 -14.28 -3.40
C ARG A 6 -13.28 -13.15 -3.79
N PHE A 7 -11.98 -13.39 -3.67
CA PHE A 7 -10.95 -12.44 -4.05
C PHE A 7 -10.18 -12.95 -5.26
N GLU A 8 -10.01 -12.10 -6.26
CA GLU A 8 -9.11 -12.30 -7.38
C GLU A 8 -7.94 -11.33 -7.25
N LEU A 9 -6.73 -11.83 -7.52
CA LEU A 9 -5.50 -11.06 -7.45
C LEU A 9 -4.84 -11.06 -8.81
N LYS A 10 -4.58 -9.86 -9.33
CA LYS A 10 -3.84 -9.64 -10.58
C LYS A 10 -2.52 -8.97 -10.24
N SER A 11 -1.45 -9.38 -10.91
CA SER A 11 -0.12 -8.77 -10.78
C SER A 11 0.31 -8.19 -12.12
N ILE A 12 0.87 -6.99 -12.09
CA ILE A 12 1.50 -6.33 -13.24
C ILE A 12 2.87 -5.84 -12.83
N LEU A 13 3.88 -6.09 -13.67
CA LEU A 13 5.22 -5.57 -13.44
C LEU A 13 5.23 -4.04 -13.51
N PHE A 14 5.80 -3.40 -12.50
CA PHE A 14 6.02 -1.96 -12.46
C PHE A 14 7.47 -1.66 -12.84
N ASP A 15 7.73 -1.64 -14.16
CA ASP A 15 9.03 -1.31 -14.76
C ASP A 15 8.94 -0.02 -15.60
N GLU A 16 9.99 0.28 -16.37
CA GLU A 16 9.99 1.44 -17.27
C GLU A 16 8.97 1.36 -18.42
N ASN A 17 8.44 0.17 -18.69
CA ASN A 17 7.47 -0.10 -19.74
C ASN A 17 6.03 -0.11 -19.22
N TYR A 18 5.82 -0.02 -17.91
CA TYR A 18 4.50 0.04 -17.31
C TYR A 18 3.64 1.18 -17.88
N ILE A 19 2.49 0.81 -18.44
CA ILE A 19 1.49 1.75 -18.97
C ILE A 19 0.19 1.52 -18.16
N PRO A 20 -0.32 2.54 -17.47
CA PRO A 20 -1.60 2.43 -16.77
C PRO A 20 -2.72 2.27 -17.81
N SER A 21 -3.73 1.45 -17.50
CA SER A 21 -4.95 1.40 -18.32
C SER A 21 -5.72 2.72 -18.25
N ASP A 22 -6.57 2.98 -19.25
CA ASP A 22 -7.47 4.14 -19.22
C ASP A 22 -8.46 4.10 -18.04
N SER A 23 -8.75 2.89 -17.55
CA SER A 23 -9.57 2.64 -16.37
C SER A 23 -8.81 2.73 -15.04
N THR A 24 -7.47 2.85 -15.08
CA THR A 24 -6.66 2.96 -13.86
C THR A 24 -6.96 4.30 -13.19
N ARG A 25 -7.27 4.26 -11.89
CA ARG A 25 -7.70 5.46 -11.16
C ARG A 25 -6.65 6.54 -11.14
N ILE A 26 -7.13 7.79 -11.04
CA ILE A 26 -6.26 8.95 -10.83
C ILE A 26 -5.61 8.89 -9.45
N THR A 27 -6.29 8.33 -8.45
CA THR A 27 -5.78 8.21 -7.08
C THR A 27 -4.78 7.07 -6.89
N THR A 28 -4.54 6.22 -7.90
CA THR A 28 -3.46 5.24 -7.87
C THR A 28 -2.14 5.97 -8.12
N ASN A 29 -1.40 6.23 -7.04
CA ASN A 29 -0.19 7.06 -7.01
C ASN A 29 0.86 6.71 -8.09
N PHE A 30 1.01 5.43 -8.45
CA PHE A 30 1.95 4.98 -9.50
C PHE A 30 1.49 5.33 -10.91
N ALA A 31 0.19 5.30 -11.16
CA ALA A 31 -0.37 5.61 -12.46
C ALA A 31 -0.07 7.06 -12.86
N ASN A 32 0.00 7.97 -11.88
CA ASN A 32 0.36 9.37 -12.13
C ASN A 32 1.81 9.54 -12.61
N LEU A 33 2.75 8.78 -12.05
CA LEU A 33 4.15 8.78 -12.52
C LEU A 33 4.27 8.21 -13.93
N ALA A 34 3.35 7.31 -14.28
CA ALA A 34 3.34 6.56 -15.53
C ALA A 34 2.48 7.20 -16.64
N ARG A 35 2.13 8.48 -16.55
CA ARG A 35 1.32 9.20 -17.56
C ARG A 35 2.14 10.24 -18.34
N GLY A 36 1.66 10.58 -19.53
CA GLY A 36 2.21 11.65 -20.37
C GLY A 36 3.46 11.27 -21.17
N LYS A 37 3.97 12.23 -21.96
CA LYS A 37 5.07 12.01 -22.93
C LYS A 37 6.39 11.60 -22.28
N SER A 38 6.63 12.02 -21.03
CA SER A 38 7.86 11.70 -20.28
C SER A 38 7.74 10.46 -19.39
N ARG A 39 6.67 9.66 -19.53
CA ARG A 39 6.38 8.45 -18.74
C ARG A 39 7.62 7.58 -18.51
N GLN A 40 8.25 7.10 -19.57
CA GLN A 40 9.35 6.13 -19.46
C GLN A 40 10.55 6.72 -18.71
N GLN A 41 10.87 8.00 -18.95
CA GLN A 41 11.94 8.69 -18.25
C GLN A 41 11.64 8.88 -16.76
N ASN A 42 10.39 9.21 -16.42
CA ASN A 42 9.94 9.34 -15.03
C ASN A 42 10.06 8.01 -14.29
N LEU A 43 9.62 6.91 -14.92
CA LEU A 43 9.72 5.56 -14.35
C LEU A 43 11.17 5.14 -14.17
N ARG A 44 12.03 5.33 -15.19
CA ARG A 44 13.48 5.06 -15.09
C ARG A 44 14.13 5.81 -13.94
N ASN A 45 13.85 7.10 -13.80
CA ASN A 45 14.41 7.92 -12.73
C ASN A 45 13.94 7.44 -11.36
N THR A 46 12.65 7.10 -11.23
CA THR A 46 12.06 6.62 -9.98
C THR A 46 12.64 5.27 -9.57
N LEU A 47 12.72 4.30 -10.50
CA LEU A 47 13.30 2.98 -10.24
C LEU A 47 14.80 3.07 -9.92
N ARG A 48 15.53 3.96 -10.58
CA ARG A 48 16.94 4.23 -10.27
C ARG A 48 17.09 4.82 -8.86
N MET A 49 16.25 5.78 -8.48
CA MET A 49 16.26 6.36 -7.13
C MET A 49 16.00 5.29 -6.07
N ILE A 50 15.03 4.41 -6.28
CA ILE A 50 14.73 3.29 -5.37
C ILE A 50 15.95 2.35 -5.26
N ASN A 51 16.54 1.96 -6.39
CA ASN A 51 17.72 1.10 -6.40
C ASN A 51 18.88 1.74 -5.64
N ASN A 52 19.20 3.00 -5.94
CA ASN A 52 20.27 3.72 -5.27
C ASN A 52 20.02 3.77 -3.76
N ARG A 53 18.81 4.15 -3.33
CA ARG A 53 18.47 4.24 -1.91
C ARG A 53 18.55 2.89 -1.21
N PHE A 54 18.10 1.80 -1.86
CA PHE A 54 18.22 0.46 -1.28
C PHE A 54 19.68 0.05 -1.12
N ASN A 55 20.51 0.30 -2.14
CA ASN A 55 21.94 -0.05 -2.10
C ASN A 55 22.72 0.78 -1.06
N GLU A 56 22.37 2.04 -0.84
CA GLU A 56 22.90 2.87 0.24
C GLU A 56 22.63 2.24 1.63
N LEU A 57 21.42 1.69 1.82
CA LEU A 57 21.04 1.07 3.09
C LEU A 57 21.71 -0.30 3.28
N ALA A 58 21.85 -1.08 2.21
CA ALA A 58 22.45 -2.42 2.20
C ALA A 58 23.96 -2.39 1.88
N HIS A 59 24.75 -1.66 2.66
CA HIS A 59 26.16 -1.37 2.36
C HIS A 59 27.16 -2.47 2.78
N TRP A 60 26.79 -3.37 3.71
CA TRP A 60 27.71 -4.33 4.37
C TRP A 60 28.35 -5.34 3.41
N ASP A 61 27.74 -5.64 2.27
CA ASP A 61 28.25 -6.56 1.25
C ASP A 61 28.11 -6.00 -0.18
N ASN A 62 28.13 -4.67 -0.28
CA ASN A 62 27.80 -3.90 -1.49
C ASN A 62 28.77 -2.74 -1.73
N ALA A 63 30.07 -3.05 -1.89
CA ALA A 63 31.12 -2.04 -2.00
C ALA A 63 30.94 -1.05 -3.16
N THR A 64 30.32 -1.47 -4.26
CA THR A 64 30.08 -0.65 -5.47
C THR A 64 28.74 0.09 -5.45
N GLY A 65 27.85 -0.20 -4.49
CA GLY A 65 26.55 0.44 -4.38
C GLY A 65 25.54 0.07 -5.48
N ASP A 66 25.77 -1.03 -6.21
CA ASP A 66 24.95 -1.43 -7.37
C ASP A 66 24.57 -2.91 -7.40
N ARG A 67 24.88 -3.67 -6.33
CA ARG A 67 24.64 -5.12 -6.23
C ARG A 67 23.17 -5.49 -6.31
N TYR A 68 22.29 -4.67 -5.73
CA TYR A 68 20.88 -5.00 -5.60
C TYR A 68 20.02 -4.22 -6.60
N SER A 69 19.00 -4.88 -7.13
CA SER A 69 17.86 -4.22 -7.78
C SER A 69 16.59 -4.51 -7.01
N VAL A 70 15.76 -3.49 -6.80
CA VAL A 70 14.40 -3.64 -6.29
C VAL A 70 13.46 -3.76 -7.49
N GLU A 71 12.76 -4.88 -7.56
CA GLU A 71 11.70 -5.13 -8.53
C GLU A 71 10.35 -4.87 -7.85
N LEU A 72 9.42 -4.29 -8.61
CA LEU A 72 8.12 -3.86 -8.10
C LEU A 72 7.02 -4.49 -8.94
N GLU A 73 6.00 -5.01 -8.26
CA GLU A 73 4.78 -5.50 -8.87
C GLU A 73 3.60 -4.71 -8.30
N ILE A 74 2.71 -4.23 -9.17
CA ILE A 74 1.40 -3.73 -8.77
C ILE A 74 0.50 -4.94 -8.58
N ILE A 75 0.00 -5.10 -7.37
CA ILE A 75 -0.98 -6.12 -7.01
C ILE A 75 -2.34 -5.44 -6.93
N SER A 76 -3.24 -5.81 -7.84
CA SER A 76 -4.62 -5.34 -7.86
C SER A 76 -5.54 -6.45 -7.37
N VAL A 77 -6.37 -6.12 -6.38
CA VAL A 77 -7.29 -7.06 -5.72
C VAL A 77 -8.71 -6.66 -6.06
N GLU A 78 -9.44 -7.63 -6.56
CA GLU A 78 -10.82 -7.55 -6.95
C GLU A 78 -11.65 -8.48 -6.06
N MET A 79 -12.86 -8.05 -5.68
CA MET A 79 -13.79 -8.84 -4.86
C MET A 79 -15.11 -9.08 -5.60
N SER A 80 -15.68 -10.26 -5.42
CA SER A 80 -17.03 -10.59 -5.87
C SER A 80 -17.80 -11.32 -4.77
N MET A 81 -19.12 -11.22 -4.83
CA MET A 81 -20.02 -11.93 -3.93
C MET A 81 -20.52 -13.20 -4.64
N ALA A 82 -20.50 -14.34 -3.96
CA ALA A 82 -20.89 -15.61 -4.57
C ALA A 82 -22.37 -15.67 -5.04
N SER A 83 -23.23 -14.79 -4.53
CA SER A 83 -24.68 -14.73 -4.80
C SER A 83 -25.08 -13.69 -5.85
N SER A 84 -24.16 -12.84 -6.33
CA SER A 84 -24.55 -11.70 -7.15
C SER A 84 -24.99 -12.14 -8.53
N ILE A 85 -26.20 -11.71 -8.91
CA ILE A 85 -26.84 -11.99 -10.22
C ILE A 85 -25.97 -11.45 -11.37
N SER A 86 -25.17 -10.43 -11.10
CA SER A 86 -24.08 -9.99 -11.97
C SER A 86 -22.76 -10.58 -11.49
N ASN A 87 -21.97 -11.16 -12.40
CA ASN A 87 -20.54 -11.48 -12.18
C ASN A 87 -19.69 -10.19 -12.05
N ALA A 88 -20.24 -9.13 -11.46
CA ALA A 88 -19.60 -7.84 -11.33
C ALA A 88 -18.51 -7.94 -10.26
N SER A 89 -17.27 -7.80 -10.71
CA SER A 89 -16.11 -7.67 -9.83
C SER A 89 -15.98 -6.23 -9.34
N PHE A 90 -15.81 -6.06 -8.03
CA PHE A 90 -15.54 -4.77 -7.41
C PHE A 90 -14.03 -4.64 -7.16
N PRO A 91 -13.35 -3.65 -7.76
CA PRO A 91 -11.95 -3.39 -7.46
C PRO A 91 -11.82 -2.86 -6.03
N LEU A 92 -11.01 -3.51 -5.21
CA LEU A 92 -10.97 -3.30 -3.77
C LEU A 92 -9.71 -2.54 -3.32
N ILE A 93 -8.53 -3.08 -3.64
CA ILE A 93 -7.23 -2.60 -3.16
C ILE A 93 -6.20 -2.69 -4.28
N GLU A 94 -5.28 -1.73 -4.33
CA GLU A 94 -4.03 -1.83 -5.09
C GLU A 94 -2.83 -1.54 -4.18
N VAL A 95 -1.80 -2.40 -4.23
CA VAL A 95 -0.57 -2.26 -3.42
C VAL A 95 0.64 -2.62 -4.25
N LEU A 96 1.83 -2.14 -3.86
CA LEU A 96 3.07 -2.73 -4.35
C LEU A 96 3.50 -3.92 -3.52
N LYS A 97 3.96 -4.93 -4.24
CA LYS A 97 4.85 -5.98 -3.75
C LYS A 97 6.26 -5.69 -4.24
N THR A 98 7.23 -5.81 -3.35
CA THR A 98 8.64 -5.68 -3.70
C THR A 98 9.32 -7.05 -3.77
N SER A 99 10.34 -7.16 -4.61
CA SER A 99 11.30 -8.26 -4.62
C SER A 99 12.70 -7.67 -4.78
N ILE A 100 13.72 -8.33 -4.22
CA ILE A 100 15.11 -7.90 -4.32
C ILE A 100 15.85 -8.91 -5.19
N LEU A 101 16.44 -8.44 -6.29
CA LEU A 101 17.36 -9.20 -7.11
C LEU A 101 18.79 -8.92 -6.64
N ASP A 102 19.46 -9.94 -6.11
CA ASP A 102 20.91 -9.92 -5.89
C ASP A 102 21.60 -10.23 -7.21
N LYS A 103 22.18 -9.21 -7.86
CA LYS A 103 22.85 -9.37 -9.16
C LYS A 103 24.12 -10.21 -9.08
N LYS A 104 24.73 -10.31 -7.89
CA LYS A 104 25.95 -11.11 -7.69
C LYS A 104 25.64 -12.60 -7.71
N THR A 105 24.54 -13.01 -7.09
CA THR A 105 24.17 -14.44 -6.97
C THR A 105 23.04 -14.84 -7.91
N GLY A 106 22.39 -13.90 -8.58
CA GLY A 106 21.18 -14.12 -9.39
C GLY A 106 19.95 -14.52 -8.58
N LYS A 107 19.97 -14.36 -7.25
CA LYS A 107 18.87 -14.79 -6.38
C LYS A 107 17.83 -13.70 -6.27
N ARG A 108 16.56 -14.09 -6.37
CA ARG A 108 15.41 -13.24 -6.06
C ARG A 108 14.96 -13.52 -4.63
N ILE A 109 14.84 -12.45 -3.85
CA ILE A 109 14.45 -12.47 -2.44
C ILE A 109 13.10 -11.76 -2.34
N ASP A 110 12.10 -12.44 -1.77
CA ASP A 110 10.78 -11.83 -1.59
C ASP A 110 10.87 -10.63 -0.65
N GLY A 111 10.33 -9.49 -1.09
CA GLY A 111 10.18 -8.29 -0.29
C GLY A 111 8.83 -8.26 0.44
N ILE A 112 8.45 -7.08 0.92
CA ILE A 112 7.17 -6.85 1.60
C ILE A 112 6.09 -6.45 0.59
N VAL A 113 4.82 -6.67 0.96
CA VAL A 113 3.65 -6.21 0.23
C VAL A 113 2.90 -5.17 1.05
N GLY A 114 2.24 -4.21 0.40
CA GLY A 114 1.46 -3.17 1.08
C GLY A 114 2.02 -1.74 0.94
N ASN A 115 3.19 -1.60 0.30
CA ASN A 115 3.72 -0.28 -0.02
C ASN A 115 2.76 0.48 -0.94
N ASN A 116 2.57 1.76 -0.66
CA ASN A 116 1.70 2.67 -1.42
C ASN A 116 0.28 2.10 -1.61
N PHE A 117 -0.34 1.81 -0.47
CA PHE A 117 -1.67 1.24 -0.38
C PHE A 117 -2.75 2.19 -0.92
N SER A 118 -3.50 1.73 -1.91
CA SER A 118 -4.70 2.38 -2.45
C SER A 118 -5.92 1.50 -2.20
N SER A 119 -7.06 2.11 -1.86
CA SER A 119 -8.32 1.38 -1.69
C SER A 119 -9.51 2.23 -2.11
N TYR A 120 -10.47 1.61 -2.79
CA TYR A 120 -11.71 2.24 -3.22
C TYR A 120 -12.59 2.66 -2.03
N VAL A 121 -12.67 1.81 -1.01
CA VAL A 121 -13.43 2.11 0.21
C VAL A 121 -12.79 3.27 0.96
N ARG A 122 -11.46 3.26 1.10
CA ARG A 122 -10.71 4.36 1.72
C ARG A 122 -10.90 5.68 0.99
N ASP A 123 -10.86 5.66 -0.34
CA ASP A 123 -11.03 6.89 -1.10
C ASP A 123 -12.46 7.43 -1.00
N TYR A 124 -13.48 6.57 -0.97
CA TYR A 124 -14.86 6.98 -0.68
C TYR A 124 -14.99 7.57 0.72
N ASP A 125 -14.45 6.87 1.72
CA ASP A 125 -14.53 7.26 3.12
C ASP A 125 -13.90 8.64 3.34
N PHE A 126 -12.70 8.89 2.82
CA PHE A 126 -12.02 10.18 2.99
C PHE A 126 -12.46 11.29 2.03
N SER A 127 -12.90 10.97 0.81
CA SER A 127 -13.17 12.00 -0.21
C SER A 127 -14.66 12.36 -0.30
N ILE A 128 -15.56 11.50 0.17
CA ILE A 128 -17.00 11.68 0.07
C ILE A 128 -17.65 11.64 1.45
N LEU A 129 -17.51 10.54 2.19
CA LEU A 129 -18.23 10.34 3.46
C LEU A 129 -17.78 11.34 4.53
N LEU A 130 -16.47 11.48 4.75
CA LEU A 130 -15.93 12.37 5.78
C LEU A 130 -16.21 13.86 5.49
N PRO A 131 -16.01 14.38 4.26
CA PRO A 131 -16.42 15.74 3.93
C PRO A 131 -17.93 15.94 4.05
N GLY A 132 -18.75 15.00 3.55
CA GLY A 132 -20.19 15.06 3.65
C GLY A 132 -20.70 15.09 5.10
N TYR A 133 -20.09 14.30 5.98
CA TYR A 133 -20.41 14.28 7.42
C TYR A 133 -20.12 15.62 8.12
N ASN A 134 -19.13 16.36 7.63
CA ASN A 134 -18.66 17.60 8.23
C ASN A 134 -19.20 18.88 7.55
N ALA A 135 -19.91 18.78 6.43
CA ALA A 135 -20.31 19.93 5.61
C ALA A 135 -21.06 21.03 6.38
N ASP A 136 -21.98 20.65 7.27
CA ASP A 136 -22.82 21.58 8.04
C ASP A 136 -22.46 21.63 9.54
N ARG A 137 -21.28 21.13 9.92
CA ARG A 137 -20.86 21.04 11.32
C ARG A 137 -19.94 22.18 11.72
N ALA A 138 -20.22 22.78 12.87
CA ALA A 138 -19.37 23.80 13.46
C ALA A 138 -18.01 23.25 13.98
N GLN A 139 -17.97 21.97 14.32
CA GLN A 139 -16.77 21.29 14.80
C GLN A 139 -16.52 20.02 13.99
N PHE A 140 -15.25 19.77 13.68
CA PHE A 140 -14.84 18.55 12.99
C PHE A 140 -15.17 17.31 13.81
N GLY A 141 -15.74 16.31 13.15
CA GLY A 141 -16.02 15.00 13.72
C GLY A 141 -15.76 13.88 12.72
N VAL A 142 -15.74 12.66 13.24
CA VAL A 142 -15.57 11.43 12.45
C VAL A 142 -16.86 10.61 12.57
N PRO A 143 -17.42 10.08 11.45
CA PRO A 143 -18.58 9.19 11.50
C PRO A 143 -18.36 7.99 12.43
N GLU A 144 -19.43 7.50 13.04
CA GLU A 144 -19.40 6.22 13.73
C GLU A 144 -19.06 5.09 12.74
N GLY A 145 -18.18 4.16 13.14
CA GLY A 145 -17.72 3.07 12.27
C GLY A 145 -16.79 3.47 11.13
N PHE A 146 -16.24 4.69 11.13
CA PHE A 146 -15.33 5.16 10.07
C PHE A 146 -14.11 4.25 9.89
N GLY A 147 -13.98 3.62 8.72
CA GLY A 147 -12.93 2.64 8.41
C GLY A 147 -13.23 1.19 8.81
N GLU A 148 -14.35 0.91 9.47
CA GLU A 148 -14.69 -0.44 9.92
C GLU A 148 -14.93 -1.40 8.74
N LEU A 149 -15.66 -0.95 7.71
CA LEU A 149 -15.88 -1.73 6.50
C LEU A 149 -14.56 -2.05 5.79
N HIS A 150 -13.71 -1.03 5.62
CA HIS A 150 -12.40 -1.19 5.03
C HIS A 150 -11.53 -2.19 5.81
N GLY A 151 -11.47 -2.07 7.13
CA GLY A 151 -10.75 -2.99 8.00
C GLY A 151 -11.26 -4.43 7.91
N LYS A 152 -12.58 -4.62 7.92
CA LYS A 152 -13.22 -5.94 7.76
C LYS A 152 -12.88 -6.58 6.42
N LEU A 153 -13.01 -5.83 5.31
CA LEU A 153 -12.68 -6.33 3.97
C LEU A 153 -11.20 -6.67 3.84
N PHE A 154 -10.32 -5.80 4.35
CA PHE A 154 -8.87 -6.05 4.35
C PHE A 154 -8.51 -7.31 5.16
N LYS A 155 -9.11 -7.47 6.35
CA LYS A 155 -8.89 -8.66 7.19
C LYS A 155 -9.35 -9.94 6.49
N GLN A 156 -10.49 -9.91 5.81
CA GLN A 156 -10.97 -11.06 5.03
C GLN A 156 -10.04 -11.38 3.86
N PHE A 157 -9.58 -10.36 3.13
CA PHE A 157 -8.61 -10.54 2.04
C PHE A 157 -7.32 -11.19 2.54
N VAL A 158 -6.67 -10.63 3.57
CA VAL A 158 -5.40 -11.17 4.12
C VAL A 158 -5.55 -12.59 4.66
N SER A 159 -6.75 -12.95 5.14
CA SER A 159 -7.04 -14.29 5.65
C SER A 159 -7.41 -15.30 4.54
N SER A 160 -7.70 -14.83 3.33
CA SER A 160 -8.21 -15.63 2.21
C SER A 160 -7.19 -16.62 1.65
N VAL A 161 -7.70 -17.64 0.95
CA VAL A 161 -6.87 -18.57 0.18
C VAL A 161 -6.09 -17.86 -0.93
N THR A 162 -6.71 -16.85 -1.56
CA THR A 162 -6.09 -16.04 -2.62
C THR A 162 -4.84 -15.34 -2.11
N TYR A 163 -4.90 -14.70 -0.94
CA TYR A 163 -3.73 -14.06 -0.34
C TYR A 163 -2.62 -15.07 -0.07
N LYS A 164 -2.94 -16.16 0.64
CA LYS A 164 -1.96 -17.18 1.03
C LYS A 164 -1.32 -17.89 -0.16
N ALA A 165 -2.03 -18.00 -1.28
CA ALA A 165 -1.51 -18.60 -2.51
C ALA A 165 -0.51 -17.69 -3.26
N HIS A 166 -0.64 -16.37 -3.16
CA HIS A 166 0.15 -15.41 -3.94
C HIS A 166 1.18 -14.63 -3.11
N LEU A 167 0.96 -14.49 -1.80
CA LEU A 167 1.71 -13.61 -0.92
C LEU A 167 2.15 -14.36 0.33
N GLY A 168 3.47 -14.58 0.46
CA GLY A 168 4.06 -15.34 1.56
C GLY A 168 4.34 -14.54 2.84
N LYS A 169 4.21 -13.21 2.79
CA LYS A 169 4.48 -12.32 3.95
C LYS A 169 3.23 -11.55 4.35
N PRO A 170 3.07 -11.20 5.64
CA PRO A 170 2.04 -10.26 6.07
C PRO A 170 2.21 -8.91 5.38
N PRO A 171 1.11 -8.18 5.10
CA PRO A 171 1.20 -6.87 4.50
C PRO A 171 1.68 -5.85 5.53
N VAL A 172 2.39 -4.84 5.06
CA VAL A 172 2.80 -3.66 5.86
C VAL A 172 2.14 -2.44 5.23
N ILE A 173 1.37 -1.69 6.01
CA ILE A 173 0.76 -0.43 5.58
C ILE A 173 1.57 0.70 6.20
N CYS A 174 2.16 1.55 5.38
CA CYS A 174 2.83 2.78 5.82
C CYS A 174 1.90 3.96 5.62
N ILE A 175 1.68 4.75 6.67
CA ILE A 175 0.93 6.01 6.60
C ILE A 175 1.84 7.18 6.93
N SER A 176 1.51 8.36 6.39
CA SER A 176 2.21 9.59 6.73
C SER A 176 1.89 10.00 8.17
N VAL A 177 2.91 10.49 8.88
CA VAL A 177 2.73 11.10 10.19
C VAL A 177 1.81 12.31 10.10
N SER A 178 0.93 12.45 11.09
CA SER A 178 0.06 13.62 11.22
C SER A 178 0.84 14.83 11.75
N THR A 179 0.79 15.97 11.05
CA THR A 179 1.41 17.22 11.50
C THR A 179 0.71 17.88 12.69
N SER A 180 -0.51 17.45 13.03
CA SER A 180 -1.26 17.95 14.18
C SER A 180 -0.99 17.18 15.47
N LYS A 181 -0.16 16.12 15.42
CA LYS A 181 0.18 15.27 16.56
C LYS A 181 1.63 15.43 16.99
N ARG A 182 1.89 15.21 18.27
CA ARG A 182 3.24 15.23 18.84
C ARG A 182 3.78 13.81 18.89
N TYR A 183 5.04 13.65 18.49
CA TYR A 183 5.75 12.38 18.48
C TYR A 183 6.95 12.48 19.42
N GLN A 184 7.08 11.51 20.30
CA GLN A 184 8.18 11.43 21.26
C GLN A 184 9.09 10.28 20.85
N ARG A 185 10.38 10.58 20.78
CA ARG A 185 11.42 9.59 20.54
C ARG A 185 11.37 8.53 21.64
N ASN A 186 11.35 7.26 21.27
CA ASN A 186 11.48 6.18 22.24
C ASN A 186 12.93 5.68 22.34
N GLY A 187 13.16 4.63 23.13
CA GLY A 187 14.48 4.04 23.33
C GLY A 187 14.95 3.10 22.20
N ASN A 188 14.07 2.72 21.27
CA ASN A 188 14.37 1.72 20.26
C ASN A 188 15.00 2.37 19.01
N GLN A 189 16.06 1.74 18.51
CA GLN A 189 16.73 2.18 17.29
C GLN A 189 17.03 0.99 16.40
N HIS A 190 16.43 0.97 15.21
CA HIS A 190 16.72 -0.01 14.17
C HIS A 190 17.94 0.44 13.37
N PRO A 191 18.89 -0.46 13.04
CA PRO A 191 20.12 -0.10 12.33
C PRO A 191 19.88 0.53 10.95
N VAL A 192 18.74 0.24 10.32
CA VAL A 192 18.35 0.75 8.99
C VAL A 192 17.18 1.74 9.04
N LEU A 193 16.19 1.51 9.92
CA LEU A 193 14.95 2.32 9.93
C LEU A 193 15.09 3.54 10.84
N GLY A 194 16.18 3.64 11.59
CA GLY A 194 16.43 4.74 12.50
C GLY A 194 15.68 4.56 13.82
N VAL A 195 15.30 5.68 14.41
CA VAL A 195 14.72 5.73 15.74
C VAL A 195 13.21 5.61 15.67
N GLU A 196 12.63 4.84 16.58
CA GLU A 196 11.18 4.71 16.68
C GLU A 196 10.60 5.87 17.50
N TYR A 197 9.41 6.32 17.11
CA TYR A 197 8.69 7.42 17.73
C TYR A 197 7.30 6.97 18.13
N GLN A 198 6.85 7.39 19.31
CA GLN A 198 5.51 7.14 19.80
C GLN A 198 4.68 8.43 19.72
N GLN A 199 3.49 8.35 19.12
CA GLN A 199 2.55 9.46 19.10
C GLN A 199 1.84 9.63 20.45
N SER A 200 1.61 10.88 20.85
CA SER A 200 0.86 11.20 22.09
C SER A 200 -0.63 10.86 21.97
N GLU A 201 -1.18 10.95 20.76
CA GLU A 201 -2.58 10.69 20.46
C GLU A 201 -2.75 10.24 19.00
N LEU A 202 -3.74 9.39 18.75
CA LEU A 202 -4.10 8.95 17.41
C LEU A 202 -4.77 10.07 16.59
N SER A 203 -4.35 10.26 15.35
CA SER A 203 -5.08 11.05 14.35
C SER A 203 -6.31 10.31 13.79
N ALA A 204 -7.10 10.99 12.96
CA ALA A 204 -8.22 10.36 12.26
C ALA A 204 -7.74 9.21 11.33
N THR A 205 -6.58 9.40 10.69
CA THR A 205 -5.96 8.38 9.82
C THR A 205 -5.50 7.16 10.63
N ASP A 206 -4.89 7.39 11.80
CA ASP A 206 -4.47 6.30 12.69
C ASP A 206 -5.67 5.46 13.14
N ARG A 207 -6.77 6.12 13.55
CA ARG A 207 -7.99 5.44 13.97
C ARG A 207 -8.62 4.65 12.83
N TYR A 208 -8.66 5.23 11.62
CA TYR A 208 -9.20 4.59 10.43
C TYR A 208 -8.48 3.28 10.10
N PHE A 209 -7.14 3.30 10.07
CA PHE A 209 -6.35 2.13 9.72
C PHE A 209 -6.10 1.19 10.92
N GLY A 210 -6.38 1.61 12.15
CA GLY A 210 -6.36 0.73 13.33
C GLY A 210 -7.34 -0.45 13.25
N ALA A 211 -8.33 -0.40 12.35
CA ALA A 211 -9.21 -1.53 12.05
C ALA A 211 -8.56 -2.59 11.11
N CYS A 212 -7.43 -2.29 10.49
CA CYS A 212 -6.69 -3.20 9.61
C CYS A 212 -5.63 -4.00 10.41
N PRO A 213 -5.52 -5.33 10.23
CA PRO A 213 -4.41 -6.11 10.81
C PRO A 213 -3.02 -5.67 10.29
N ASN A 214 -1.99 -5.81 11.14
CA ASN A 214 -0.58 -5.46 10.86
C ASN A 214 -0.36 -3.99 10.47
N PHE A 215 -1.11 -3.11 11.12
CA PHE A 215 -0.93 -1.67 11.03
C PHE A 215 0.34 -1.23 11.79
N CYS A 216 1.30 -0.63 11.08
CA CYS A 216 2.46 0.03 11.66
C CYS A 216 2.35 1.54 11.44
N VAL A 217 2.51 2.32 12.50
CA VAL A 217 2.64 3.79 12.46
C VAL A 217 4.10 4.16 12.55
#